data_AF-A0A7C6WTS5-F1
#
_entry.id   AF-A0A7C6WTS5-F1
#
_cell.length_a   1.000
_cell.length_b   1.000
_cell.length_c   1.000
_cell.angle_alpha   90.00
_cell.angle_beta   90.00
_cell.angle_gamma   90.00
#
_symmetry.space_group_name_H-M   'P 1'
#
loop_
_entity.id
_entity.type
_entity.pdbx_description
1 polymer ?
#
loop_
_entity_poly.entity_id
_entity_poly.type
_entity_poly.pdbx_seq_one_letter_code
_entity_poly.pdbx_strand_id
1 'polypeptide(L)'
;QSRLYNAKQDVSVHAIRAGGIVGLHKVIVAGENDRIEIIHESFSRKVFAEGALKAAYFLQNKVGLFEMRDVLNLSETLNNYLATTDYGIDSDGGEEVG
;
A
#
# COMPACT_ATOMS: atom_id res chain seq x y z
N GLN A 1 -36.20 3.68 -0.86
CA GLN A 1 -35.80 2.86 -2.02
C GLN A 1 -34.30 2.67 -1.96
N SER A 2 -33.89 1.53 -1.42
CA SER A 2 -32.51 1.07 -1.28
C SER A 2 -31.92 0.76 -2.66
N ARG A 3 -31.07 1.64 -3.19
CA ARG A 3 -30.26 1.30 -4.37
C ARG A 3 -29.11 0.41 -3.91
N LEU A 4 -29.33 -0.86 -4.15
CA LEU A 4 -28.42 -1.97 -3.94
C LEU A 4 -27.09 -1.71 -4.66
N TYR A 5 -26.04 -1.99 -3.91
CA TYR A 5 -24.61 -1.95 -4.19
C TYR A 5 -24.26 -3.02 -5.24
N ASN A 6 -24.57 -2.79 -6.52
CA ASN A 6 -24.19 -3.71 -7.61
C ASN A 6 -24.28 -3.05 -9.00
N ALA A 7 -23.42 -2.07 -9.22
CA ALA A 7 -22.91 -1.80 -10.56
C ALA A 7 -21.41 -2.07 -10.49
N LYS A 8 -20.87 -2.77 -11.49
CA LYS A 8 -19.43 -2.89 -11.74
C LYS A 8 -18.78 -1.54 -11.43
N GLN A 9 -18.05 -1.42 -10.33
CA GLN A 9 -17.42 -0.14 -9.97
C GLN A 9 -16.25 0.03 -10.93
N ASP A 10 -16.48 0.72 -12.05
CA ASP A 10 -15.42 1.03 -13.00
C ASP A 10 -14.43 1.97 -12.32
N VAL A 11 -13.23 1.47 -12.06
CA VAL A 11 -12.11 2.28 -11.56
C VAL A 11 -11.57 3.10 -12.73
N SER A 12 -11.74 4.42 -12.67
CA SER A 12 -11.25 5.30 -13.73
C SER A 12 -9.72 5.30 -13.78
N VAL A 13 -9.16 5.12 -14.98
CA VAL A 13 -7.71 5.21 -15.23
C VAL A 13 -7.44 6.32 -16.22
N HIS A 14 -6.60 7.28 -15.81
CA HIS A 14 -6.15 8.37 -16.65
C HIS A 14 -4.64 8.26 -16.89
N ALA A 15 -4.22 8.39 -18.15
CA ALA A 15 -2.82 8.34 -18.53
C ALA A 15 -2.40 9.67 -19.18
N ILE A 16 -1.41 10.33 -18.57
CA ILE A 16 -0.85 11.59 -19.05
C ILE A 16 0.56 11.31 -19.59
N ARG A 17 0.88 11.86 -20.77
CA ARG A 17 2.24 11.84 -21.32
C ARG A 17 2.82 13.24 -21.31
N ALA A 18 3.82 13.45 -20.46
CA ALA A 18 4.55 14.70 -20.36
C ALA A 18 6.05 14.40 -20.38
N GLY A 19 6.81 15.15 -21.19
CA GLY A 19 8.26 14.99 -21.28
C GLY A 19 8.94 15.26 -19.93
N GLY A 20 10.02 14.53 -19.64
CA GLY A 20 10.79 14.69 -18.40
C GLY A 20 10.28 13.89 -17.20
N ILE A 21 9.04 13.41 -17.21
CA ILE A 21 8.52 12.53 -16.14
C ILE A 21 8.90 11.08 -16.46
N VAL A 22 9.74 10.47 -15.63
CA VAL A 22 10.16 9.07 -15.81
C VAL A 22 9.03 8.10 -15.48
N GLY A 23 8.28 8.37 -14.40
CA GLY A 23 7.06 7.65 -14.05
C GLY A 23 6.39 8.26 -12.82
N LEU A 24 5.07 8.48 -12.90
CA LEU A 24 4.25 8.95 -11.80
C LEU A 24 2.93 8.18 -11.83
N HIS A 25 2.60 7.51 -10.73
CA HIS A 25 1.32 6.85 -10.52
C HIS A 25 0.64 7.46 -9.30
N LYS A 26 -0.62 7.84 -9.45
CA LYS A 26 -1.44 8.39 -8.39
C LYS A 26 -2.72 7.58 -8.28
N VAL A 27 -3.02 7.12 -7.07
CA VAL A 27 -4.31 6.52 -6.71
C VAL A 27 -5.00 7.47 -5.76
N ILE A 28 -6.26 7.80 -6.06
CA ILE A 28 -7.08 8.71 -5.26
C ILE A 28 -8.30 7.93 -4.79
N VAL A 29 -8.55 7.95 -3.49
CA VAL A 29 -9.79 7.48 -2.87
C VAL A 29 -10.41 8.69 -2.19
N ALA A 30 -11.62 9.08 -2.58
CA ALA A 30 -12.29 10.25 -2.05
C ALA A 30 -13.68 9.87 -1.49
N GLY A 31 -13.95 10.30 -0.26
CA GLY A 31 -15.27 10.31 0.35
C GLY A 31 -15.94 11.68 0.21
N GLU A 32 -17.08 11.85 0.87
CA GLU A 32 -17.82 13.12 0.87
C GLU A 32 -17.05 14.25 1.58
N ASN A 33 -16.28 13.89 2.62
CA ASN A 33 -15.62 14.86 3.51
C ASN A 33 -14.10 14.81 3.47
N ASP A 34 -13.52 13.80 2.82
CA ASP A 34 -12.09 13.54 2.84
C ASP A 34 -11.59 12.87 1.55
N ARG A 35 -10.28 12.88 1.38
CA ARG A 35 -9.62 12.07 0.36
C ARG A 35 -8.25 11.61 0.82
N ILE A 36 -7.87 10.42 0.35
CA ILE A 36 -6.56 9.83 0.53
C ILE A 36 -5.94 9.68 -0.85
N GLU A 37 -4.68 10.11 -0.99
CA GLU A 37 -3.90 9.97 -2.20
C GLU A 37 -2.64 9.13 -1.91
N ILE A 38 -2.39 8.13 -2.75
CA ILE A 38 -1.14 7.37 -2.76
C ILE A 38 -0.40 7.73 -4.05
N ILE A 39 0.78 8.31 -3.92
CA ILE A 39 1.59 8.79 -5.05
C ILE A 39 2.92 8.04 -5.05
N HIS A 40 3.23 7.38 -6.16
CA HIS A 40 4.56 6.87 -6.44
C HIS A 40 5.16 7.66 -7.61
N GLU A 41 6.23 8.39 -7.32
CA GLU A 41 7.02 9.11 -8.31
C GLU A 41 8.42 8.49 -8.40
N SER A 42 8.86 8.20 -9.62
CA SER A 42 10.19 7.71 -9.91
C SER A 42 11.00 8.82 -10.59
N PHE A 43 12.10 9.23 -9.96
CA PHE A 43 13.02 10.22 -10.55
C PHE A 43 14.02 9.61 -11.54
N SER A 44 14.21 8.29 -11.51
CA SER A 44 15.16 7.57 -12.37
C SER A 44 14.75 6.12 -12.53
N ARG A 45 15.12 5.52 -13.67
CA ARG A 45 14.93 4.08 -13.93
C ARG A 45 15.84 3.19 -13.06
N LYS A 46 16.83 3.77 -12.40
CA LYS A 46 17.78 3.04 -11.54
C LYS A 46 17.09 2.26 -10.41
N VAL A 47 16.00 2.80 -9.86
CA VAL A 47 15.24 2.15 -8.77
C VAL A 47 14.73 0.77 -9.16
N PHE A 48 14.32 0.59 -10.43
CA PHE A 48 13.83 -0.70 -10.93
C PHE A 48 14.96 -1.71 -11.09
N ALA A 49 16.15 -1.25 -11.54
CA ALA A 49 17.33 -2.09 -11.64
C ALA A 49 17.81 -2.57 -10.26
N GLU A 50 17.81 -1.68 -9.26
CA GLU A 50 18.13 -2.02 -7.87
C GLU A 50 17.12 -3.03 -7.29
N GLY A 51 15.82 -2.87 -7.60
CA GLY A 51 14.78 -3.83 -7.23
C GLY A 51 14.99 -5.21 -7.86
N ALA A 52 15.36 -5.26 -9.15
CA ALA A 52 15.66 -6.50 -9.85
C ALA A 52 16.89 -7.23 -9.27
N LEU A 53 17.94 -6.49 -8.89
CA LEU A 53 19.10 -7.06 -8.20
C LEU A 53 18.72 -7.64 -6.83
N LYS A 54 17.91 -6.93 -6.04
CA LYS A 54 17.39 -7.45 -4.76
C LYS A 54 16.59 -8.73 -4.96
N ALA A 55 15.72 -8.78 -5.98
CA ALA A 55 14.98 -9.99 -6.33
C ALA A 55 15.91 -11.16 -6.72
N ALA A 56 16.96 -10.89 -7.50
CA ALA A 56 17.93 -11.91 -7.88
C ALA A 56 18.64 -12.52 -6.66
N TYR A 57 19.05 -11.70 -5.69
CA TYR A 57 19.62 -12.21 -4.43
C TYR A 57 18.59 -12.99 -3.60
N PHE A 58 17.36 -12.50 -3.51
CA PHE A 58 16.27 -13.18 -2.79
C PHE A 58 15.99 -14.59 -3.35
N LEU A 59 16.04 -14.75 -4.66
CA LEU A 59 15.74 -16.01 -5.34
C LEU A 59 16.83 -17.08 -5.20
N GLN A 60 17.98 -16.75 -4.60
CA GLN A 60 19.05 -17.71 -4.41
C GLN A 60 18.52 -18.94 -3.66
N ASN A 61 18.67 -20.12 -4.26
CA ASN A 61 18.21 -21.41 -3.73
C ASN A 61 16.69 -21.54 -3.52
N LYS A 62 15.87 -20.73 -4.23
CA LYS A 62 14.41 -20.85 -4.21
C LYS A 62 13.89 -21.38 -5.54
N VAL A 63 12.85 -22.21 -5.48
CA VAL A 63 12.13 -22.72 -6.65
C VAL A 63 10.66 -22.39 -6.49
N GLY A 64 10.07 -21.73 -7.49
CA GLY A 64 8.67 -21.31 -7.44
C GLY A 64 8.43 -19.98 -8.15
N LEU A 65 7.19 -19.50 -8.07
CA LEU A 65 6.79 -18.16 -8.51
C LEU A 65 6.82 -17.21 -7.31
N PHE A 66 7.52 -16.09 -7.46
CA PHE A 66 7.65 -15.07 -6.42
C PHE A 66 7.37 -13.70 -7.01
N GLU A 67 6.87 -12.81 -6.17
CA GLU A 67 6.54 -11.42 -6.50
C GLU A 67 7.34 -10.45 -5.63
N MET A 68 7.34 -9.16 -5.99
CA MET A 68 8.07 -8.15 -5.20
C MET A 68 7.53 -8.00 -3.76
N ARG A 69 6.28 -8.40 -3.49
CA ARG A 69 5.77 -8.45 -2.11
C ARG A 69 6.50 -9.48 -1.24
N ASP A 70 6.98 -10.57 -1.85
CA ASP A 70 7.77 -11.58 -1.15
C ASP A 70 9.20 -11.08 -0.93
N VAL A 71 9.79 -10.46 -1.96
CA VAL A 71 11.13 -9.86 -1.87
C VAL A 71 11.21 -8.77 -0.80
N LEU A 72 10.12 -8.02 -0.60
CA LEU A 72 10.02 -6.91 0.34
C LEU A 72 9.42 -7.32 1.70
N ASN A 73 9.08 -8.60 1.92
CA ASN A 73 8.40 -9.08 3.13
C ASN A 73 7.17 -8.22 3.51
N LEU A 74 6.34 -7.87 2.53
CA LEU A 74 5.28 -6.88 2.73
C LEU A 74 4.22 -7.36 3.74
N SER A 75 3.89 -8.66 3.74
CA SER A 75 2.93 -9.25 4.68
C SER A 75 3.39 -9.15 6.13
N GLU A 76 4.66 -9.46 6.40
CA GLU A 76 5.25 -9.36 7.74
C GLU A 76 5.29 -7.90 8.20
N THR A 77 5.74 -7.01 7.31
CA THR A 77 5.78 -5.57 7.58
C THR A 77 4.40 -5.04 7.95
N LEU A 78 3.36 -5.38 7.18
CA LEU A 78 2.00 -4.94 7.44
C LEU A 78 1.47 -5.46 8.78
N ASN A 79 1.70 -6.74 9.09
CA ASN A 79 1.29 -7.33 10.36
C ASN A 79 1.92 -6.61 11.55
N ASN A 80 3.20 -6.26 11.45
CA ASN A 80 3.91 -5.54 12.50
C ASN A 80 3.34 -4.12 12.71
N TYR A 81 3.02 -3.41 11.64
CA TYR A 81 2.36 -2.10 11.74
C TYR A 81 0.99 -2.21 12.40
N LEU A 82 0.17 -3.18 11.98
CA LEU A 82 -1.18 -3.36 12.52
C LEU A 82 -1.17 -3.82 14.00
N ALA A 83 -0.22 -4.66 14.38
CA ALA A 83 -0.07 -5.10 15.77
C ALA A 83 0.44 -3.98 16.69
N THR A 84 1.23 -3.04 16.16
CA THR A 84 1.72 -1.88 16.93
C THR A 84 0.62 -0.82 17.11
N THR A 85 -0.36 -0.75 16.21
CA THR A 85 -1.51 0.16 16.33
C THR A 85 -2.55 -0.28 17.36
N ASP A 86 -2.40 -1.46 17.97
CA ASP A 86 -3.23 -1.92 19.10
C ASP A 86 -2.81 -1.30 20.45
N TYR A 87 -2.10 -0.18 20.43
CA TYR A 87 -1.74 0.59 21.63
C TYR A 87 -2.92 1.43 22.13
N GLY A 88 -3.54 0.97 23.23
CA GLY A 88 -4.11 1.82 24.28
C GLY A 88 -5.59 2.22 24.16
N ILE A 89 -6.51 1.30 24.47
CA ILE A 89 -7.61 1.73 25.34
C ILE A 89 -7.00 1.81 26.72
N ASP A 90 -6.79 3.04 27.16
CA ASP A 90 -6.41 3.39 28.51
C ASP A 90 -7.48 2.85 29.45
N SER A 91 -7.25 1.66 30.01
CA SER A 91 -7.93 1.23 31.22
C SER A 91 -7.26 1.94 32.40
N ASP A 92 -7.44 3.26 32.49
CA ASP A 92 -7.10 4.03 33.67
C ASP A 92 -8.38 4.42 34.42
N GLY A 93 -8.47 3.94 35.65
CA GLY A 93 -9.06 4.66 36.78
C GLY A 93 -10.58 4.87 36.80
N GLY A 94 -11.35 3.84 37.16
CA GLY A 94 -12.65 3.99 37.82
C GLY A 94 -12.54 3.47 39.25
N GLU A 95 -12.55 4.38 40.23
CA GLU A 95 -12.51 4.16 41.67
C GLU A 95 -13.31 2.93 42.16
N GLU A 96 -12.70 2.16 43.06
CA GLU A 96 -13.44 1.44 44.09
C GLU A 96 -14.21 2.46 44.94
N VAL A 97 -15.53 2.49 44.77
CA VAL A 97 -16.48 3.03 45.75
C VAL A 97 -17.61 2.03 45.93
N GLY A 98 -17.65 1.40 47.11
CA GLY A 98 -18.75 0.55 47.57
C GLY A 98 -18.30 -0.63 48.41
#